data_AF-A0A2T4V2S4-F1
#
_entry.id   AF-A0A2T4V2S4-F1
#
_cell.length_a   1.000
_cell.length_b   1.000
_cell.length_c   1.000
_cell.angle_alpha   90.00
_cell.angle_beta   90.00
_cell.angle_gamma   90.00
#
_symmetry.space_group_name_H-M   'P 1'
#
loop_
_entity.id
_entity.type
_entity.pdbx_description
1 polymer ?
#
loop_
_entity_poly.entity_id
_entity_poly.type
_entity_poly.pdbx_seq_one_letter_code
_entity_poly.pdbx_strand_id
1 'polypeptide(L)'
;MTENAPRVSPALDVSRLTTPELCAALRALPYRQTALLVRRLVQGHSLEDCAAFYGISREAFSVHLLRAGLELTNAVGLPCRSPESDVEEDVWARALTEALERETVTVPPALAETVALCRRLRALGAEVAAALEAAEREEEDSPKRQREEWLRKLAVLALLGLTAYLYCNRPEEPREQRPVQPRSIER
;
A
#
# COMPACT_ATOMS: atom_id res chain seq x y z
N MET A 1 -34.57 33.19 27.55
CA MET A 1 -33.41 32.30 27.76
C MET A 1 -33.57 31.15 26.79
N THR A 2 -32.91 31.23 25.63
CA THR A 2 -32.97 30.21 24.57
C THR A 2 -31.84 29.22 24.81
N GLU A 3 -32.23 28.01 25.21
CA GLU A 3 -31.35 26.87 25.43
C GLU A 3 -30.75 26.42 24.09
N ASN A 4 -29.46 26.67 23.90
CA ASN A 4 -28.69 26.13 22.78
C ASN A 4 -28.47 24.63 23.04
N ALA A 5 -29.39 23.79 22.56
CA ALA A 5 -29.16 22.36 22.47
C ALA A 5 -27.98 22.10 21.52
N PRO A 6 -26.92 21.38 21.94
CA PRO A 6 -25.83 21.03 21.05
C PRO A 6 -26.36 20.16 19.91
N ARG A 7 -26.05 20.54 18.66
CA ARG A 7 -26.31 19.69 17.50
C ARG A 7 -25.51 18.40 17.68
N VAL A 8 -26.19 17.33 18.10
CA VAL A 8 -25.64 15.97 18.09
C VAL A 8 -25.46 15.59 16.63
N SER A 9 -24.23 15.68 16.12
CA SER A 9 -23.89 15.08 14.83
C SER A 9 -24.29 13.61 14.85
N PRO A 10 -24.96 13.08 13.81
CA PRO A 10 -25.32 11.67 13.78
C PRO A 10 -24.05 10.83 13.93
N ALA A 11 -24.08 9.84 14.83
CA ALA A 11 -23.01 8.87 14.95
C ALA A 11 -22.79 8.22 13.57
N LEU A 12 -21.52 8.09 13.18
CA LEU A 12 -21.15 7.47 11.91
C LEU A 12 -21.64 6.02 11.91
N ASP A 13 -22.43 5.65 10.91
CA ASP A 13 -22.97 4.29 10.76
C ASP A 13 -22.13 3.51 9.76
N VAL A 14 -21.50 2.43 10.22
CA VAL A 14 -20.65 1.54 9.41
C VAL A 14 -21.37 1.06 8.14
N SER A 15 -22.68 0.85 8.22
CA SER A 15 -23.50 0.35 7.11
C SER A 15 -23.56 1.32 5.95
N ARG A 16 -23.33 2.61 6.21
CA ARG A 16 -23.36 3.69 5.22
C ARG A 16 -22.00 3.94 4.58
N LEU A 17 -20.93 3.33 5.08
CA LEU A 17 -19.60 3.49 4.51
C LEU A 17 -19.59 2.98 3.07
N THR A 18 -19.14 3.86 2.20
CA THR A 18 -19.04 3.65 0.77
C THR A 18 -17.65 3.13 0.39
N THR A 19 -17.56 2.47 -0.76
CA THR A 19 -16.29 1.99 -1.35
C THR A 19 -15.19 3.07 -1.42
N PRO A 20 -15.44 4.32 -1.87
CA PRO A 20 -14.41 5.36 -1.90
C PRO A 20 -13.93 5.78 -0.51
N GLU A 21 -14.81 5.83 0.50
CA GLU A 21 -14.43 6.15 1.88
C GLU A 21 -13.53 5.06 2.48
N LEU A 22 -13.86 3.79 2.23
CA LEU A 22 -13.03 2.65 2.64
C LEU A 22 -11.67 2.66 1.92
N CYS A 23 -11.64 2.98 0.62
CA CYS A 23 -10.38 3.12 -0.12
C CYS A 23 -9.53 4.26 0.43
N ALA A 24 -10.13 5.41 0.74
CA ALA A 24 -9.42 6.55 1.31
C ALA A 24 -8.83 6.20 2.69
N ALA A 25 -9.62 5.53 3.54
CA ALA A 25 -9.14 5.07 4.85
C ALA A 25 -7.98 4.07 4.71
N LEU A 26 -8.09 3.07 3.81
CA LEU A 26 -7.03 2.10 3.56
C LEU A 26 -5.73 2.74 3.05
N ARG A 27 -5.81 3.80 2.25
CA ARG A 27 -4.64 4.56 1.77
C ARG A 27 -4.01 5.45 2.84
N ALA A 28 -4.77 5.84 3.87
CA ALA A 28 -4.25 6.60 5.00
C ALA A 28 -3.43 5.72 5.97
N LEU A 29 -3.61 4.40 5.92
CA LEU A 29 -2.89 3.46 6.76
C LEU A 29 -1.46 3.19 6.27
N PRO A 30 -0.53 2.80 7.15
CA PRO A 30 0.77 2.26 6.77
C PRO A 30 0.62 1.06 5.83
N TYR A 31 1.44 1.03 4.77
CA TYR A 31 1.38 0.01 3.71
C TYR A 31 1.28 -1.44 4.24
N ARG A 32 2.05 -1.78 5.29
CA ARG A 32 2.03 -3.13 5.88
C ARG A 32 0.66 -3.51 6.46
N GLN A 33 -0.02 -2.58 7.12
CA GLN A 33 -1.34 -2.80 7.69
C GLN A 33 -2.39 -2.90 6.59
N THR A 34 -2.32 -2.03 5.59
CA THR A 34 -3.18 -2.08 4.41
C THR A 34 -3.05 -3.40 3.67
N ALA A 35 -1.82 -3.87 3.43
CA ALA A 35 -1.56 -5.14 2.75
C ALA A 35 -2.15 -6.34 3.51
N LEU A 36 -2.06 -6.35 4.84
CA LEU A 36 -2.67 -7.39 5.69
C LEU A 36 -4.20 -7.40 5.55
N LEU A 37 -4.83 -6.24 5.67
CA LEU A 37 -6.29 -6.08 5.57
C LEU A 37 -6.78 -6.44 4.17
N VAL A 38 -6.09 -6.00 3.12
CA VAL A 38 -6.43 -6.32 1.73
C VAL A 38 -6.32 -7.83 1.49
N ARG A 39 -5.20 -8.46 1.89
CA ARG A 39 -5.02 -9.90 1.67
C ARG A 39 -6.09 -10.73 2.38
N ARG A 40 -6.43 -10.37 3.61
CA ARG A 40 -7.37 -11.15 4.42
C ARG A 40 -8.84 -10.84 4.11
N LEU A 41 -9.20 -9.57 4.05
CA LEU A 41 -10.60 -9.12 4.00
C LEU A 41 -11.08 -8.85 2.58
N VAL A 42 -10.20 -8.34 1.71
CA VAL A 42 -10.57 -7.98 0.33
C VAL A 42 -10.38 -9.16 -0.62
N GLN A 43 -9.22 -9.83 -0.55
CA GLN A 43 -8.90 -11.01 -1.37
C GLN A 43 -9.48 -12.32 -0.80
N GLY A 44 -9.93 -12.31 0.45
CA GLY A 44 -10.64 -13.44 1.07
C GLY A 44 -9.77 -14.66 1.39
N HIS A 45 -8.43 -14.52 1.45
CA HIS A 45 -7.55 -15.61 1.83
C HIS A 45 -7.84 -16.13 3.25
N SER A 46 -7.60 -17.42 3.49
CA SER A 46 -7.76 -18.03 4.81
C SER A 46 -6.76 -17.44 5.81
N LEU A 47 -7.04 -17.60 7.11
CA LEU A 47 -6.13 -17.17 8.17
C LEU A 47 -4.80 -17.91 8.06
N GLU A 48 -4.85 -19.21 7.77
CA GLU A 48 -3.71 -20.10 7.60
C GLU A 48 -2.83 -19.66 6.42
N ASP A 49 -3.43 -19.40 5.25
CA ASP A 49 -2.69 -18.97 4.05
C ASP A 49 -2.02 -17.60 4.26
N CYS A 50 -2.72 -16.69 4.93
CA CYS A 50 -2.17 -15.39 5.28
C CYS A 50 -0.99 -15.51 6.26
N ALA A 51 -1.14 -16.28 7.34
CA ALA A 51 -0.06 -16.49 8.31
C ALA A 51 1.18 -17.14 7.65
N ALA A 52 0.96 -18.15 6.80
CA ALA A 52 2.02 -18.79 6.03
C ALA A 52 2.72 -17.83 5.07
N PHE A 53 1.97 -16.98 4.36
CA PHE A 53 2.53 -15.98 3.44
C PHE A 53 3.48 -14.99 4.14
N TYR A 54 3.17 -14.59 5.37
CA TYR A 54 4.02 -13.68 6.15
C TYR A 54 5.07 -14.40 7.00
N GLY A 55 5.10 -15.74 7.01
CA GLY A 55 6.06 -16.53 7.78
C GLY A 55 5.90 -16.39 9.30
N ILE A 56 4.66 -16.20 9.78
CA ILE A 56 4.34 -16.02 11.20
C ILE A 56 3.29 -17.03 11.67
N SER A 57 3.12 -17.17 13.00
CA SER A 57 2.06 -18.01 13.55
C SER A 57 0.67 -17.40 13.30
N ARG A 58 -0.38 -18.24 13.39
CA ARG A 58 -1.77 -17.80 13.24
C ARG A 58 -2.17 -16.80 14.32
N GLU A 59 -1.68 -17.00 15.53
CA GLU A 59 -1.95 -16.16 16.69
C GLU A 59 -1.30 -14.78 16.47
N ALA A 60 -0.04 -14.74 16.06
CA ALA A 60 0.66 -13.51 15.73
C ALA A 60 -0.02 -12.76 14.57
N PHE A 61 -0.45 -13.48 13.54
CA PHE A 61 -1.22 -12.89 12.45
C PHE A 61 -2.54 -12.29 12.94
N SER A 62 -3.24 -12.98 13.85
CA SER A 62 -4.51 -12.50 14.41
C SER A 62 -4.33 -11.20 15.20
N VAL A 63 -3.24 -11.08 15.97
CA VAL A 63 -2.90 -9.85 16.68
C VAL A 63 -2.58 -8.71 15.71
N HIS A 64 -1.80 -8.97 14.66
CA HIS A 64 -1.54 -7.97 13.63
C HIS A 64 -2.80 -7.53 12.88
N LEU A 65 -3.71 -8.47 12.61
CA LEU A 65 -4.99 -8.18 11.99
C LEU A 65 -5.86 -7.31 12.91
N LEU A 66 -5.89 -7.61 14.21
CA LEU A 66 -6.59 -6.79 15.21
C LEU A 66 -6.06 -5.36 15.20
N ARG A 67 -4.74 -5.19 15.37
CA ARG A 67 -4.11 -3.86 15.37
C ARG A 67 -4.44 -3.08 14.10
N ALA A 68 -4.32 -3.70 12.93
CA ALA A 68 -4.67 -3.07 11.65
C ALA A 68 -6.16 -2.72 11.56
N GLY A 69 -7.05 -3.56 12.09
CA GLY A 69 -8.48 -3.30 12.16
C GLY A 69 -8.80 -2.09 13.05
N LEU A 70 -8.19 -2.00 14.25
CA LEU A 70 -8.37 -0.87 15.15
C LEU A 70 -7.85 0.45 14.52
N GLU A 71 -6.71 0.40 13.85
CA GLU A 71 -6.18 1.56 13.10
C GLU A 71 -7.11 1.97 11.96
N LEU A 72 -7.71 1.02 11.23
CA LEU A 72 -8.71 1.31 10.21
C LEU A 72 -9.96 1.95 10.82
N THR A 73 -10.45 1.43 11.94
CA THR A 73 -11.59 1.99 12.68
C THR A 73 -11.32 3.43 13.10
N ASN A 74 -10.12 3.70 13.64
CA ASN A 74 -9.67 5.06 13.97
C ASN A 74 -9.59 5.96 12.74
N ALA A 75 -9.05 5.48 11.62
CA ALA A 75 -8.92 6.25 10.38
C ALA A 75 -10.27 6.67 9.79
N VAL A 76 -11.31 5.85 9.99
CA VAL A 76 -12.69 6.14 9.57
C VAL A 76 -13.42 7.04 10.59
N GLY A 77 -12.83 7.27 11.77
CA GLY A 77 -13.41 8.11 12.82
C GLY A 77 -14.49 7.40 13.66
N LEU A 78 -14.49 6.07 13.67
CA LEU A 78 -15.38 5.26 14.50
C LEU A 78 -14.83 5.12 15.92
N PRO A 79 -15.68 4.96 16.94
CA PRO A 79 -15.23 4.81 18.31
C PRO A 79 -14.47 3.50 18.47
N CYS A 80 -13.22 3.61 18.92
CA CYS A 80 -12.32 2.49 19.11
C CYS A 80 -11.49 2.70 20.37
N ARG A 81 -11.33 1.64 21.17
CA ARG A 81 -10.45 1.63 22.35
C ARG A 81 -9.30 0.66 22.10
N SER A 82 -8.09 1.04 22.48
CA SER A 82 -6.95 0.12 22.49
C SER A 82 -7.07 -0.89 23.64
N PRO A 83 -6.57 -2.13 23.47
CA PRO A 83 -6.45 -3.08 24.57
C PRO A 83 -5.54 -2.54 25.68
N GLU A 84 -5.87 -2.83 26.93
CA GLU A 84 -5.13 -2.38 28.12
C GLU A 84 -3.97 -3.31 28.49
N SER A 85 -3.98 -4.55 27.99
CA SER A 85 -2.94 -5.54 28.25
C SER A 85 -2.76 -6.49 27.08
N ASP A 86 -1.58 -7.13 27.01
CA ASP A 86 -1.28 -8.16 26.00
C ASP A 86 -2.26 -9.34 26.07
N VAL A 87 -2.69 -9.72 27.27
CA VAL A 87 -3.68 -10.78 27.48
C VAL A 87 -5.03 -10.40 26.88
N GLU A 88 -5.45 -9.15 27.07
CA GLU A 88 -6.69 -8.65 26.48
C GLU A 88 -6.58 -8.59 24.95
N GLU A 89 -5.43 -8.13 24.43
CA GLU A 89 -5.16 -8.08 23.00
C GLU A 89 -5.28 -9.46 22.34
N ASP A 90 -4.69 -10.49 22.96
CA ASP A 90 -4.79 -11.87 22.49
C ASP A 90 -6.24 -12.37 22.45
N VAL A 91 -7.04 -12.05 23.49
CA VAL A 91 -8.46 -12.41 23.55
C VAL A 91 -9.24 -11.69 22.45
N TRP A 92 -8.99 -10.41 22.25
CA TRP A 92 -9.64 -9.61 21.23
C TRP A 92 -9.28 -10.07 19.81
N ALA A 93 -8.03 -10.48 19.60
CA ALA A 93 -7.55 -10.99 18.31
C ALA A 93 -8.27 -12.30 17.94
N ARG A 94 -8.44 -13.20 18.91
CA ARG A 94 -9.23 -14.42 18.74
C ARG A 94 -10.70 -14.12 18.50
N ALA A 95 -11.28 -13.21 19.29
CA ALA A 95 -12.68 -12.81 19.12
C ALA A 95 -12.95 -12.18 17.75
N LEU A 96 -12.05 -11.32 17.26
CA LEU A 96 -12.14 -10.71 15.93
C LEU A 96 -12.11 -11.78 14.83
N THR A 97 -11.10 -12.67 14.87
CA THR A 97 -10.96 -13.71 13.84
C THR A 97 -12.12 -14.67 13.84
N GLU A 98 -12.62 -15.05 15.02
CA GLU A 98 -13.79 -15.92 15.12
C GLU A 98 -15.06 -15.22 14.62
N ALA A 99 -15.26 -13.95 14.96
CA ALA A 99 -16.40 -13.17 14.49
C ALA A 99 -16.39 -12.89 12.97
N LEU A 100 -15.22 -12.92 12.34
CA LEU A 100 -15.11 -12.82 10.88
C LEU A 100 -15.44 -14.13 10.16
N GLU A 101 -15.26 -15.28 10.82
CA GLU A 101 -15.61 -16.60 10.29
C GLU A 101 -17.05 -17.01 10.62
N ARG A 102 -17.55 -16.61 11.78
CA ARG A 102 -18.88 -16.97 12.29
C ARG A 102 -19.65 -15.71 12.67
N GLU A 103 -20.86 -15.58 12.14
CA GLU A 103 -21.66 -14.37 12.32
C GLU A 103 -22.18 -14.22 13.77
N THR A 104 -22.36 -15.34 14.49
CA THR A 104 -23.05 -15.44 15.78
C THR A 104 -22.14 -15.38 17.02
N VAL A 105 -20.88 -14.96 16.89
CA VAL A 105 -19.94 -14.92 18.02
C VAL A 105 -20.17 -13.66 18.85
N THR A 106 -20.23 -13.82 20.17
CA THR A 106 -20.27 -12.70 21.10
C THR A 106 -18.94 -11.98 21.10
N VAL A 107 -18.93 -10.72 20.69
CA VAL A 107 -17.73 -9.87 20.67
C VAL A 107 -17.77 -8.85 21.81
N PRO A 108 -16.61 -8.45 22.38
CA PRO A 108 -16.56 -7.35 23.33
C PRO A 108 -17.18 -6.07 22.73
N PRO A 109 -17.97 -5.29 23.48
CA PRO A 109 -18.61 -4.07 22.97
C PRO A 109 -17.63 -3.08 22.35
N ALA A 110 -16.42 -2.97 22.92
CA ALA A 110 -15.36 -2.11 22.41
C ALA A 110 -14.80 -2.53 21.03
N LEU A 111 -15.09 -3.75 20.58
CA LEU A 111 -14.65 -4.31 19.30
C LEU A 111 -15.78 -4.35 18.26
N ALA A 112 -17.02 -4.04 18.65
CA ALA A 112 -18.20 -4.21 17.81
C ALA A 112 -18.11 -3.42 16.49
N GLU A 113 -17.72 -2.14 16.56
CA GLU A 113 -17.55 -1.28 15.38
C GLU A 113 -16.44 -1.79 14.45
N THR A 114 -15.32 -2.24 15.02
CA THR A 114 -14.21 -2.82 14.24
C THR A 114 -14.65 -4.10 13.51
N VAL A 115 -15.40 -4.98 14.18
CA VAL A 115 -15.94 -6.20 13.55
C VAL A 115 -16.92 -5.85 12.43
N ALA A 116 -17.84 -4.91 12.68
CA ALA A 116 -18.78 -4.44 11.68
C ALA A 116 -18.05 -3.85 10.46
N LEU A 117 -17.02 -3.04 10.69
CA LEU A 117 -16.21 -2.43 9.65
C LEU A 117 -15.45 -3.47 8.82
N CYS A 118 -14.80 -4.44 9.47
CA CYS A 118 -14.11 -5.52 8.77
C CYS A 118 -15.07 -6.40 7.95
N ARG A 119 -16.28 -6.66 8.45
CA ARG A 119 -17.33 -7.38 7.70
C ARG A 119 -17.82 -6.56 6.50
N ARG A 120 -18.02 -5.25 6.68
CA ARG A 120 -18.39 -4.33 5.60
C ARG A 120 -17.33 -4.29 4.51
N LEU A 121 -16.06 -4.19 4.90
CA LEU A 121 -14.92 -4.24 3.99
C LEU A 121 -14.87 -5.56 3.21
N ARG A 122 -15.13 -6.68 3.87
CA ARG A 122 -15.21 -8.00 3.22
C ARG A 122 -16.38 -8.09 2.23
N ALA A 123 -17.54 -7.53 2.60
CA ALA A 123 -18.71 -7.51 1.73
C ALA A 123 -18.48 -6.67 0.45
N LEU A 124 -17.76 -5.54 0.58
CA LEU A 124 -17.38 -4.67 -0.55
C LEU A 124 -16.05 -5.06 -1.20
N GLY A 125 -15.48 -6.21 -0.85
CA GLY A 125 -14.10 -6.58 -1.20
C GLY A 125 -13.80 -6.49 -2.71
N ALA A 126 -14.67 -7.02 -3.57
CA ALA A 126 -14.46 -6.95 -5.01
C ALA A 126 -14.44 -5.50 -5.55
N GLU A 127 -15.31 -4.63 -5.03
CA GLU A 127 -15.37 -3.22 -5.42
C GLU A 127 -14.16 -2.44 -4.91
N VAL A 128 -13.73 -2.69 -3.67
CA VAL A 128 -12.54 -2.08 -3.08
C VAL A 128 -11.28 -2.53 -3.83
N ALA A 129 -11.17 -3.81 -4.19
CA ALA A 129 -10.05 -4.32 -5.00
C ALA A 129 -9.99 -3.59 -6.35
N ALA A 130 -11.11 -3.52 -7.06
CA ALA A 130 -11.19 -2.84 -8.36
C ALA A 130 -10.85 -1.35 -8.25
N ALA A 131 -11.32 -0.67 -7.19
CA ALA A 131 -11.04 0.75 -6.95
C ALA A 131 -9.58 1.02 -6.55
N LEU A 132 -8.94 0.12 -5.81
CA LEU A 132 -7.52 0.22 -5.49
C LEU A 132 -6.65 -0.01 -6.74
N GLU A 133 -6.97 -1.03 -7.54
CA GLU A 133 -6.28 -1.25 -8.82
C GLU A 133 -6.46 -0.10 -9.81
N ALA A 134 -7.66 0.48 -9.88
CA ALA A 134 -7.93 1.63 -10.75
C ALA A 134 -7.09 2.85 -10.31
N ALA A 135 -6.98 3.09 -9.01
CA ALA A 135 -6.16 4.18 -8.48
C ALA A 135 -4.65 3.95 -8.75
N GLU A 136 -4.17 2.72 -8.64
CA GLU A 136 -2.78 2.39 -8.99
C GLU A 136 -2.50 2.63 -10.49
N ARG A 137 -3.43 2.25 -11.37
CA ARG A 137 -3.34 2.55 -12.82
C ARG A 137 -3.35 4.05 -13.11
N GLU A 138 -4.18 4.83 -12.41
CA GLU A 138 -4.21 6.30 -12.55
C GLU A 138 -2.90 6.95 -12.09
N GLU A 139 -2.24 6.41 -11.05
CA GLU A 139 -0.91 6.85 -10.63
C GLU A 139 0.17 6.48 -11.65
N GLU A 140 0.07 5.31 -12.28
CA GLU A 140 0.96 4.89 -13.37
C GLU A 140 0.80 5.75 -14.62
N ASP A 141 -0.43 6.11 -14.97
CA ASP A 141 -0.78 6.98 -16.10
C ASP A 141 -0.58 8.48 -15.81
N SER A 142 -0.05 8.83 -14.63
CA SER A 142 0.11 10.21 -14.20
C SER A 142 0.95 11.04 -15.18
N PRO A 143 0.47 12.22 -15.61
CA PRO A 143 1.14 13.08 -16.60
C PRO A 143 2.53 13.54 -16.15
N LYS A 144 2.82 13.47 -14.84
CA LYS A 144 4.16 13.78 -14.30
C LYS A 144 5.20 12.74 -14.74
N ARG A 145 4.84 11.45 -14.73
CA ARG A 145 5.71 10.36 -15.18
C ARG A 145 5.93 10.41 -16.69
N GLN A 146 4.87 10.72 -17.45
CA GLN A 146 4.98 10.94 -18.90
C GLN A 146 5.93 12.10 -19.26
N ARG A 147 5.92 13.19 -18.48
CA ARG A 147 6.88 14.31 -18.64
C ARG A 147 8.31 13.87 -18.34
N GLU A 148 8.54 13.12 -17.27
CA GLU A 148 9.86 12.59 -16.93
C GLU A 148 10.40 11.63 -18.01
N GLU A 149 9.55 10.75 -18.55
CA GLU A 149 9.92 9.87 -19.65
C GLU A 149 10.24 10.65 -20.93
N TRP A 150 9.46 11.68 -21.25
CA TRP A 150 9.74 12.55 -22.39
C TRP A 150 11.06 13.30 -22.24
N LEU A 151 11.32 13.86 -21.05
CA LEU A 151 12.59 14.51 -20.74
C LEU A 151 13.76 13.53 -20.84
N ARG A 152 13.58 12.29 -20.35
CA ARG A 152 14.59 11.23 -20.47
C ARG A 152 14.86 10.88 -21.93
N LYS A 153 13.81 10.72 -22.75
CA LYS A 153 13.94 10.46 -24.19
C LYS A 153 14.66 11.59 -24.91
N LEU A 154 14.34 12.85 -24.59
CA LEU A 154 15.02 14.02 -25.15
C LEU A 154 16.50 14.07 -24.74
N ALA A 155 16.81 13.79 -23.48
CA ALA A 155 18.20 13.75 -23.00
C ALA A 155 19.02 12.66 -23.72
N VAL A 156 18.44 11.47 -23.92
CA VAL A 156 19.07 10.38 -24.68
C VAL A 156 19.31 10.80 -26.14
N LEU A 157 18.31 11.40 -26.79
CA LEU A 157 18.45 11.91 -28.16
C LEU A 157 19.52 13.01 -28.27
N ALA A 158 19.60 13.91 -27.29
CA ALA A 158 20.63 14.94 -27.25
C ALA A 158 22.04 14.35 -27.10
N LEU A 159 22.20 13.35 -26.23
CA LEU A 159 23.47 12.61 -26.07
C LEU A 159 23.86 11.87 -27.36
N LEU A 160 22.91 11.21 -28.01
CA LEU A 160 23.15 10.54 -29.30
C LEU A 160 23.49 11.54 -30.41
N GLY A 161 22.81 12.68 -30.45
CA GLY A 161 23.11 13.77 -31.38
C GLY A 161 24.50 14.35 -31.15
N LEU A 162 24.87 14.60 -29.89
CA LEU A 162 26.19 15.13 -29.51
C LEU A 162 27.31 14.13 -29.84
N THR A 163 27.11 12.86 -29.54
CA THR A 163 28.10 11.80 -29.86
C THR A 163 28.25 11.62 -31.36
N ALA A 164 27.16 11.62 -32.13
CA ALA A 164 27.20 11.58 -33.59
C ALA A 164 27.90 12.83 -34.15
N TYR A 165 27.60 14.02 -33.61
CA TYR A 165 28.24 15.27 -34.00
C TYR A 165 29.75 15.25 -33.72
N LEU A 166 30.17 14.82 -32.52
CA LEU A 166 31.58 14.70 -32.15
C LEU A 166 32.32 13.64 -32.97
N TYR A 167 31.63 12.57 -33.37
CA TYR A 167 32.19 11.55 -34.26
C TYR A 167 32.43 12.13 -35.66
N CYS A 168 31.46 12.85 -36.21
CA CYS A 168 31.56 13.45 -37.55
C CYS A 168 32.49 14.66 -37.60
N ASN A 169 32.56 15.47 -36.55
CA ASN A 169 33.42 16.65 -36.45
C ASN A 169 34.73 16.39 -35.69
N ARG A 170 35.14 15.12 -35.58
CA ARG A 170 36.41 14.80 -34.94
C ARG A 170 37.55 15.37 -35.81
N PRO A 171 38.32 16.37 -35.33
CA PRO A 171 39.52 16.78 -36.05
C PRO A 171 40.47 15.57 -36.08
N GLU A 172 41.06 15.27 -37.23
CA GLU A 172 42.04 14.19 -37.35
C GLU A 172 43.08 14.34 -36.25
N GLU A 173 43.12 13.40 -35.31
CA GLU A 173 44.24 13.32 -34.36
C GLU A 173 45.52 13.17 -35.21
N PRO A 174 46.57 13.98 -34.97
CA PRO A 174 47.83 13.79 -35.66
C PRO A 174 48.29 12.38 -35.33
N ARG A 175 48.37 11.51 -36.35
CA ARG A 175 48.89 10.14 -36.19
C ARG A 175 50.17 10.20 -35.38
N GLU A 176 50.14 9.72 -34.14
CA GLU A 176 51.35 9.48 -33.37
C GLU A 176 52.20 8.53 -34.20
N GLN A 177 53.26 9.09 -34.80
CA GLN A 177 54.23 8.34 -35.57
C GLN A 177 54.90 7.38 -34.59
N ARG A 178 54.54 6.10 -34.69
CA ARG A 178 55.29 5.01 -34.05
C ARG A 178 56.78 5.24 -34.34
N PRO A 179 57.65 5.35 -33.32
CA PRO A 179 59.08 5.43 -33.56
C PRO A 179 59.48 4.11 -34.24
N VAL A 180 59.99 4.21 -35.46
CA VAL A 180 60.60 3.10 -36.17
C VAL A 180 61.84 2.71 -35.39
N GLN A 181 61.80 1.57 -34.69
CA GLN A 181 63.01 0.99 -34.13
C GLN A 181 63.96 0.61 -35.27
N PRO A 182 65.21 1.10 -35.29
CA PRO A 182 66.19 0.60 -36.25
C PRO A 182 66.55 -0.83 -35.86
N ARG A 183 66.31 -1.77 -36.79
CA ARG A 183 66.90 -3.11 -36.75
C ARG A 183 68.40 -2.97 -36.92
N SER A 184 69.15 -3.11 -35.84
CA SER A 184 70.57 -3.45 -35.90
C SER A 184 70.70 -4.84 -36.52
N ILE A 185 71.21 -4.88 -37.75
CA ILE A 185 71.57 -6.10 -38.47
C ILE A 185 72.91 -6.58 -37.90
N GLU A 186 72.92 -7.78 -37.35
CA GLU A 186 74.11 -8.58 -37.08
C GLU A 186 74.78 -8.97 -38.40
N ARG A 187 76.06 -8.61 -38.57
CA ARG A 187 77.14 -9.47 -39.10
C ARG A 187 78.49 -8.79 -39.00
#